data_AF-A0AAQ3XG93-F1
#
_entry.id   AF-A0AAQ3XG93-F1
#
_cell.length_a   1.000
_cell.length_b   1.000
_cell.length_c   1.000
_cell.angle_alpha   90.00
_cell.angle_beta   90.00
_cell.angle_gamma   90.00
#
_symmetry.space_group_name_H-M   'P 1'
#
loop_
_entity.id
_entity.type
_entity.pdbx_description
1 polymer ?
#
loop_
_entity_poly.entity_id
_entity_poly.type
_entity_poly.pdbx_seq_one_letter_code
_entity_poly.pdbx_strand_id
1 'polypeptide(L)'
;SATPKRHERFEKAVAQEDIKYEKRIALDVKTRWNSTYLMLSTALNYIPSIEQDWKLARYLCHRLKIFYDTTELLSGISYVTANLFFPKVCGIYPAIKKWQTSDNPIIEEIL
;
A
#
# COMPACT_ATOMS: atom_id res chain seq x y z
N SER A 1 -1.86 -6.36 18.36
CA SER A 1 -2.54 -5.06 18.29
C SER A 1 -1.55 -3.96 17.96
N ALA A 2 -1.93 -3.01 17.11
CA ALA A 2 -1.07 -1.91 16.72
C ALA A 2 -0.86 -0.97 17.92
N THR A 3 0.39 -0.80 18.37
CA THR A 3 0.71 -0.16 19.65
C THR A 3 0.80 1.36 19.50
N PRO A 4 0.24 2.18 20.42
CA PRO A 4 0.36 3.65 20.43
C PRO A 4 1.80 4.15 20.26
N LYS A 5 2.77 3.44 20.86
CA LYS A 5 4.21 3.70 20.76
C LYS A 5 4.75 3.73 19.32
N ARG A 6 4.15 3.01 18.37
CA ARG A 6 4.60 3.02 16.96
C ARG A 6 4.27 4.35 16.28
N HIS A 7 3.11 4.95 16.60
CA HIS A 7 2.76 6.28 16.10
C HIS A 7 3.70 7.35 16.65
N GLU A 8 3.92 7.36 17.97
CA GLU A 8 4.81 8.32 18.61
C GLU A 8 6.23 8.27 18.05
N ARG A 9 6.74 7.07 17.75
CA ARG A 9 8.06 6.90 17.12
C ARG A 9 8.10 7.49 15.72
N PHE A 10 7.05 7.28 14.94
CA PHE A 10 6.96 7.84 13.58
C PHE A 10 6.87 9.36 13.63
N GLU A 11 6.04 9.92 14.50
CA GLU A 11 5.89 11.36 14.71
C GLU A 11 7.20 12.04 15.15
N LYS A 12 8.00 11.37 15.97
CA LYS A 12 9.33 11.85 16.34
C LYS A 12 10.31 11.84 15.17
N ALA A 13 10.30 10.79 14.34
CA ALA A 13 11.16 10.71 13.15
C ALA A 13 10.77 11.77 12.11
N VAL A 14 9.49 11.80 11.73
CA VAL A 14 8.66 13.00 11.55
C VAL A 14 9.37 14.36 11.67
N ALA A 15 9.36 14.80 12.93
CA ALA A 15 9.88 16.09 13.37
C ALA A 15 11.41 16.23 13.27
N GLN A 16 12.18 15.13 13.28
CA GLN A 16 13.64 15.18 13.10
C GLN A 16 14.04 15.62 11.69
N GLU A 17 13.20 15.32 10.70
CA GLU A 17 13.42 15.68 9.30
C GLU A 17 12.84 17.07 8.94
N ASP A 18 12.36 17.84 9.93
CA ASP A 18 11.70 19.15 9.75
C ASP A 18 10.50 19.12 8.77
N ILE A 19 9.83 17.97 8.67
CA ILE A 19 8.65 17.80 7.82
C ILE A 19 7.39 18.04 8.65
N LYS A 20 6.46 18.84 8.12
CA LYS A 20 5.16 19.08 8.74
C LYS A 20 4.31 17.80 8.71
N TYR A 21 3.99 17.25 9.89
CA TYR A 21 3.15 16.06 10.02
C TYR A 21 1.66 16.41 10.00
N GLU A 22 1.01 16.28 8.84
CA GLU A 22 -0.39 16.72 8.62
C GLU A 22 -1.41 15.59 8.70
N LYS A 23 -1.02 14.38 8.30
CA LYS A 23 -1.85 13.18 8.24
C LYS A 23 -1.25 12.07 9.08
N ARG A 24 -2.02 11.61 10.07
CA ARG A 24 -1.62 10.52 10.95
C ARG A 24 -1.38 9.23 10.16
N ILE A 25 -0.24 8.57 10.42
CA ILE A 25 0.10 7.31 9.76
C ILE A 25 -0.91 6.21 10.13
N ALA A 26 -1.43 5.50 9.14
CA ALA A 26 -2.18 4.27 9.37
C ALA A 26 -1.20 3.14 9.73
N LEU A 27 -1.46 2.37 10.79
CA LEU A 27 -0.61 1.24 11.13
C LEU A 27 -1.05 -0.02 10.38
N ASP A 28 -0.06 -0.84 10.03
CA ASP A 28 -0.33 -2.16 9.47
C ASP A 28 -1.07 -3.07 10.48
N VAL A 29 -2.07 -3.78 9.97
CA VAL A 29 -2.95 -4.71 10.66
C VAL A 29 -2.93 -6.02 9.87
N LYS A 30 -2.21 -7.02 10.40
CA LYS A 30 -1.99 -8.33 9.75
C LYS A 30 -3.27 -9.03 9.24
N THR A 31 -4.42 -8.78 9.86
CA THR A 31 -5.71 -9.39 9.48
C THR A 31 -6.51 -8.58 8.45
N ARG A 32 -6.02 -7.38 8.08
CA ARG A 32 -6.66 -6.48 7.12
C ARG A 32 -5.67 -6.17 6.01
N TRP A 33 -5.67 -6.97 4.96
CA TRP A 33 -4.70 -6.87 3.86
C TRP A 33 -4.54 -5.46 3.24
N ASN A 34 -5.56 -4.60 3.30
CA ASN A 34 -5.50 -3.20 2.85
C ASN A 34 -4.65 -2.27 3.74
N SER A 35 -4.37 -2.65 4.99
CA SER A 35 -3.64 -1.78 5.93
C SER A 35 -2.22 -1.49 5.51
N THR A 36 -1.55 -2.45 4.86
CA THR A 36 -0.19 -2.26 4.36
C THR A 36 -0.13 -1.13 3.33
N TYR A 37 -1.09 -1.09 2.40
CA TYR A 37 -1.20 0.00 1.42
C TYR A 37 -1.43 1.35 2.10
N LEU A 38 -2.37 1.42 3.05
CA LEU A 38 -2.67 2.66 3.77
C LEU A 38 -1.48 3.18 4.59
N MET A 39 -0.74 2.28 5.23
CA MET A 39 0.48 2.61 5.96
C MET A 39 1.54 3.16 5.01
N LEU A 40 1.87 2.43 3.94
CA LEU A 40 2.91 2.84 2.98
C LEU A 40 2.55 4.14 2.26
N SER A 41 1.33 4.27 1.74
CA SER A 41 0.88 5.47 1.04
C SER A 41 0.91 6.72 1.92
N THR A 42 0.70 6.58 3.24
CA THR A 42 0.80 7.70 4.17
C THR A 42 2.26 7.97 4.55
N ALA A 43 3.03 6.93 4.86
CA ALA A 43 4.44 7.03 5.27
C ALA A 43 5.30 7.68 4.18
N LEU A 44 5.07 7.32 2.91
CA LEU A 44 5.83 7.83 1.77
C LEU A 44 5.74 9.35 1.56
N ASN A 45 4.79 10.05 2.19
CA ASN A 45 4.72 11.52 2.16
C ASN A 45 5.76 12.19 3.06
N TYR A 46 6.38 11.44 3.97
CA TYR A 46 7.26 12.00 5.03
C TYR A 46 8.69 11.47 4.97
N ILE A 47 9.07 10.80 3.88
CA ILE A 47 10.28 9.98 3.84
C ILE A 47 11.10 10.30 2.60
N PRO A 48 12.44 10.41 2.71
CA PRO A 48 13.31 10.76 1.60
C PRO A 48 13.23 9.77 0.43
N SER A 49 13.28 10.31 -0.78
CA SER A 49 13.07 9.54 -2.02
C SER A 49 14.32 8.76 -2.51
N ILE A 50 15.46 8.96 -1.85
CA ILE A 50 16.76 8.53 -2.36
C ILE A 50 17.20 7.15 -1.89
N GLU A 51 16.79 6.70 -0.70
CA GLU A 51 17.25 5.40 -0.17
C GLU A 51 16.60 4.23 -0.92
N GLN A 52 17.37 3.16 -1.09
CA GLN A 52 16.97 1.99 -1.86
C GLN A 52 15.71 1.32 -1.28
N ASP A 53 15.62 1.23 0.05
CA ASP A 53 14.46 0.66 0.75
C ASP A 53 13.19 1.45 0.45
N TRP A 54 13.29 2.78 0.32
CA TRP A 54 12.15 3.63 -0.04
C TRP A 54 11.76 3.54 -1.50
N LYS A 55 12.71 3.25 -2.40
CA LYS A 55 12.40 2.93 -3.81
C LYS A 55 11.58 1.64 -3.89
N LEU A 56 11.95 0.61 -3.13
CA LEU A 56 11.15 -0.61 -3.03
C LEU A 56 9.77 -0.34 -2.40
N ALA A 57 9.71 0.43 -1.32
CA ALA A 57 8.45 0.77 -0.67
C ALA A 57 7.48 1.50 -1.62
N ARG A 58 7.97 2.46 -2.42
CA ARG A 58 7.18 3.12 -3.47
C ARG A 58 6.71 2.13 -4.52
N TYR A 59 7.60 1.25 -4.95
CA TYR A 59 7.30 0.22 -5.94
C TYR A 59 6.16 -0.70 -5.48
N LEU A 60 6.26 -1.22 -4.25
CA LEU A 60 5.22 -2.05 -3.64
C LEU A 60 3.93 -1.27 -3.45
N CYS A 61 4.00 -0.03 -2.94
CA CYS A 61 2.82 0.82 -2.74
C CYS A 61 2.03 1.04 -4.03
N HIS A 62 2.71 1.24 -5.17
CA HIS A 62 2.06 1.41 -6.47
C HIS A 62 1.31 0.15 -6.91
N ARG A 63 1.87 -1.04 -6.67
CA ARG A 63 1.23 -2.32 -7.00
C ARG A 63 0.05 -2.63 -6.09
N LEU A 64 0.23 -2.42 -4.80
CA LEU A 64 -0.80 -2.60 -3.78
C LEU A 64 -2.02 -1.69 -4.02
N LYS A 65 -1.82 -0.52 -4.65
CA LYS A 65 -2.89 0.40 -5.01
C LYS A 65 -3.98 -0.26 -5.87
N ILE A 66 -3.61 -1.10 -6.85
CA ILE A 66 -4.61 -1.75 -7.72
C ILE A 66 -5.58 -2.62 -6.91
N PHE A 67 -5.05 -3.36 -5.94
CA PHE A 67 -5.87 -4.19 -5.07
C PHE A 67 -6.72 -3.35 -4.12
N TYR A 68 -6.14 -2.30 -3.52
CA TYR A 68 -6.87 -1.38 -2.65
C TYR A 68 -8.05 -0.73 -3.39
N ASP A 69 -7.81 -0.13 -4.55
CA ASP A 69 -8.82 0.55 -5.35
C ASP A 69 -9.94 -0.41 -5.74
N THR A 70 -9.59 -1.65 -6.12
CA THR A 70 -10.58 -2.69 -6.43
C THR A 70 -11.45 -3.00 -5.20
N THR A 71 -10.87 -3.01 -4.01
CA THR A 71 -11.57 -3.41 -2.79
C THR A 71 -12.41 -2.31 -2.18
N GLU A 72 -11.92 -1.07 -2.21
CA GLU A 72 -12.68 0.11 -1.83
C GLU A 72 -13.94 0.22 -2.68
N LEU A 73 -13.79 0.04 -3.99
CA LEU A 73 -14.88 0.02 -4.94
C LEU A 73 -15.90 -1.11 -4.67
N LEU A 74 -15.43 -2.30 -4.36
CA LEU A 74 -16.31 -3.43 -3.99
C LEU A 74 -17.00 -3.23 -2.65
N SER A 75 -16.34 -2.61 -1.69
CA SER A 75 -16.90 -2.32 -0.36
C SER A 75 -18.04 -1.28 -0.43
N GLY A 76 -18.06 -0.44 -1.47
CA GLY A 76 -19.11 0.54 -1.71
C GLY A 76 -20.35 -0.01 -2.43
N ILE A 77 -20.34 -1.26 -2.90
CA ILE A 77 -21.47 -1.87 -3.61
C ILE A 77 -22.41 -2.53 -2.59
N SER A 78 -23.65 -2.04 -2.53
CA SER A 78 -24.69 -2.54 -1.62
C SER A 78 -25.25 -3.92 -2.00
N TYR A 79 -25.16 -4.29 -3.28
CA TYR A 79 -25.58 -5.60 -3.81
C TYR A 79 -24.53 -6.15 -4.75
N VAL A 80 -23.70 -7.06 -4.26
CA VAL A 80 -22.61 -7.65 -5.03
C VAL A 80 -23.17 -8.79 -5.88
N THR A 81 -23.23 -8.61 -7.20
CA THR A 81 -23.51 -9.68 -8.16
C THR A 81 -22.24 -10.02 -8.94
N ALA A 82 -22.09 -11.29 -9.34
CA ALA A 82 -20.86 -11.77 -9.98
C ALA A 82 -20.51 -11.00 -11.27
N ASN A 83 -21.52 -10.59 -12.04
CA ASN A 83 -21.35 -9.76 -13.25
C ASN A 83 -20.81 -8.35 -12.97
N LEU A 84 -21.00 -7.80 -11.77
CA LEU A 84 -20.42 -6.51 -11.36
C LEU A 84 -18.98 -6.66 -10.84
N PHE A 85 -18.70 -7.79 -10.17
CA PHE A 85 -17.39 -8.07 -9.58
C PHE A 85 -16.35 -8.49 -10.63
N PHE A 86 -16.75 -9.40 -11.54
CA PHE A 86 -15.84 -10.09 -12.44
C PHE A 86 -15.00 -9.14 -13.29
N PRO A 87 -15.55 -8.13 -13.99
CA PRO A 87 -14.73 -7.22 -14.80
C PRO A 87 -13.69 -6.45 -13.98
N LYS A 88 -13.99 -6.15 -12.71
CA LYS A 88 -13.13 -5.33 -11.84
C LYS A 88 -11.95 -6.14 -11.31
N VAL A 89 -12.20 -7.39 -10.89
CA VAL A 89 -11.13 -8.29 -10.44
C VAL A 89 -10.32 -8.85 -11.60
N CYS A 90 -10.93 -9.05 -12.77
CA CYS A 90 -10.21 -9.50 -13.97
C CYS A 90 -9.08 -8.55 -14.38
N GLY A 91 -9.16 -7.25 -14.05
CA GLY A 91 -8.08 -6.29 -14.31
C GLY A 91 -6.81 -6.52 -13.49
N ILE A 92 -6.89 -7.26 -12.37
CA ILE A 92 -5.74 -7.56 -11.51
C ILE A 92 -4.81 -8.59 -12.17
N TYR A 93 -5.37 -9.63 -12.79
CA TYR A 93 -4.59 -10.69 -13.42
C TYR A 93 -3.56 -10.20 -14.46
N PRO A 94 -3.92 -9.38 -15.47
CA PRO A 94 -2.96 -8.88 -16.44
C PRO A 94 -1.92 -7.95 -15.79
N ALA A 95 -2.27 -7.22 -14.73
CA ALA A 95 -1.30 -6.42 -13.98
C ALA A 95 -0.24 -7.32 -13.33
N ILE A 96 -0.67 -8.40 -12.64
CA ILE A 96 0.25 -9.40 -12.07
C ILE A 96 1.10 -10.05 -13.15
N LYS A 97 0.52 -10.44 -14.28
CA LYS A 97 1.27 -11.04 -15.39
C LYS A 97 2.35 -10.12 -15.94
N LYS A 98 2.04 -8.83 -16.13
CA LYS A 98 3.02 -7.82 -16.55
C LYS A 98 4.14 -7.64 -15.51
N TRP A 99 3.82 -7.78 -14.24
CA TRP A 99 4.81 -7.67 -13.17
C TRP A 99 5.76 -8.86 -13.13
N GLN A 100 5.29 -10.07 -13.42
CA GLN A 100 6.14 -11.26 -13.49
C GLN A 100 7.19 -11.17 -14.60
N THR A 101 6.92 -10.40 -15.66
CA THR A 101 7.84 -10.23 -16.79
C THR A 101 8.76 -9.01 -16.64
N SER A 102 8.73 -8.29 -15.52
CA SER A 102 9.66 -7.17 -15.31
C SER A 102 10.93 -7.65 -14.62
N ASP A 103 12.09 -7.25 -15.13
CA ASP A 103 13.46 -7.60 -14.66
C ASP A 103 13.81 -7.11 -13.23
N ASN A 104 12.82 -6.86 -12.38
CA ASN A 104 13.06 -6.44 -11.00
C ASN A 104 13.17 -7.69 -10.12
N PRO A 105 14.38 -8.02 -9.61
CA PRO A 105 14.64 -9.26 -8.90
C PRO A 105 13.80 -9.43 -7.63
N ILE A 106 13.32 -8.31 -7.05
CA ILE A 106 12.52 -8.34 -5.81
C ILE A 106 11.09 -8.87 -6.08
N ILE A 107 10.64 -8.90 -7.33
CA ILE A 107 9.32 -9.45 -7.66
C ILE A 107 9.36 -10.97 -7.65
N GLU A 108 10.44 -11.57 -8.15
CA GLU A 108 10.62 -13.03 -8.14
C GLU A 108 10.65 -13.58 -6.71
N GLU A 109 11.08 -12.75 -5.75
CA GLU A 109 11.14 -13.13 -4.34
C GLU A 109 9.79 -12.98 -3.61
N ILE A 110 8.86 -12.17 -4.14
CA ILE A 110 7.59 -11.82 -3.49
C ILE A 110 6.36 -12.47 -4.17
N LEU A 111 6.43 -12.81 -5.46
CA LEU A 111 5.37 -13.50 -6.22
C LEU A 111 5.59 -15.00 -6.32
#